data_AF-A0A925RG37-F1
#
_entry.id   AF-A0A925RG37-F1
#
_cell.length_a   1.000
_cell.length_b   1.000
_cell.length_c   1.000
_cell.angle_alpha   90.00
_cell.angle_beta   90.00
_cell.angle_gamma   90.00
#
_symmetry.space_group_name_H-M   'P 1'
#
loop_
_entity.id
_entity.type
_entity.pdbx_description
1 polymer ?
#
loop_
_entity_poly.entity_id
_entity_poly.type
_entity_poly.pdbx_seq_one_letter_code
_entity_poly.pdbx_strand_id
1 'polypeptide(L)'
;MPQNPAQTYRNVMESLVVEEVDRQFLKLSAKVSRYVNKAEVIAYALNRLPALYATSEKGWEQQGDRARRELNSQLVSAVRQAIAAVQRDPLRAVVPLKIGAEQESQVVLEELKALLGQGELSWRTLVDAVENALIRTARGEVTWRKRGNEAAQRNEWQDSRYYL
;
A
#
# COMPACT_ATOMS: atom_id res chain seq x y z
N MET A 1 -7.20 -25.70 12.17
CA MET A 1 -6.59 -24.69 11.27
C MET A 1 -5.96 -23.62 12.14
N PRO A 2 -4.63 -23.40 12.11
CA PRO A 2 -4.04 -22.32 12.87
C PRO A 2 -4.47 -21.01 12.21
N GLN A 3 -5.32 -20.25 12.91
CA GLN A 3 -5.55 -18.84 12.62
C GLN A 3 -4.18 -18.17 12.74
N ASN A 4 -3.60 -17.69 11.65
CA ASN A 4 -2.51 -16.73 11.74
C ASN A 4 -3.16 -15.46 12.29
N PRO A 5 -2.93 -15.04 13.55
CA PRO A 5 -3.44 -13.76 13.97
C PRO A 5 -2.58 -12.72 13.24
N ALA A 6 -3.02 -12.34 12.05
CA ALA A 6 -2.67 -11.04 11.49
C ALA A 6 -2.77 -10.05 12.64
N GLN A 7 -1.70 -9.30 12.87
CA GLN A 7 -1.62 -8.46 14.05
C GLN A 7 -2.61 -7.30 13.85
N THR A 8 -3.86 -7.51 14.24
CA THR A 8 -4.96 -6.58 13.99
C THR A 8 -4.96 -5.49 15.06
N TYR A 9 -3.86 -4.73 15.13
CA TYR A 9 -3.88 -3.43 15.80
C TYR A 9 -3.96 -2.33 14.75
N ARG A 10 -4.69 -1.25 15.07
CA ARG A 10 -4.72 -0.06 14.23
C ARG A 10 -4.82 1.19 15.08
N ASN A 11 -4.19 2.27 14.63
CA ASN A 11 -4.28 3.56 15.27
C ASN A 11 -5.56 4.29 14.83
N VAL A 12 -6.43 4.60 15.78
CA VAL A 12 -7.70 5.32 15.53
C VAL A 12 -7.46 6.71 14.96
N MET A 13 -6.37 7.36 15.37
CA MET A 13 -6.03 8.71 14.89
C MET A 13 -5.79 8.78 13.39
N GLU A 14 -5.39 7.68 12.73
CA GLU A 14 -5.22 7.66 11.27
C GLU A 14 -6.51 8.03 10.55
N SER A 15 -7.64 7.46 10.97
CA SER A 15 -8.93 7.72 10.30
C SER A 15 -9.43 9.14 10.59
N LEU A 16 -9.29 9.60 11.84
CA LEU A 16 -9.72 10.93 12.25
C LEU A 16 -8.90 12.05 11.60
N VAL A 17 -7.59 11.84 11.43
CA VAL A 17 -6.71 12.81 10.75
C VAL A 17 -7.05 12.89 9.28
N VAL A 18 -7.28 11.76 8.60
CA VAL A 18 -7.71 11.77 7.18
C VAL A 18 -8.99 12.59 7.00
N GLU A 19 -10.00 12.35 7.85
CA GLU A 19 -11.27 13.08 7.81
C GLU A 19 -11.07 14.60 8.02
N GLU A 20 -10.26 14.99 9.00
CA GLU A 20 -9.95 16.39 9.28
C GLU A 20 -9.17 17.06 8.14
N VAL A 21 -8.19 16.35 7.57
CA VAL A 21 -7.42 16.83 6.42
C VAL A 21 -8.35 17.09 5.25
N ASP A 22 -9.23 16.16 4.90
CA ASP A 22 -10.20 16.36 3.84
C ASP A 22 -11.12 17.56 4.12
N ARG A 23 -11.60 17.69 5.36
CA ARG A 23 -12.45 18.83 5.78
C ARG A 23 -11.74 20.18 5.66
N GLN A 24 -10.47 20.27 6.04
CA GLN A 24 -9.70 21.51 5.92
C GLN A 24 -9.28 21.80 4.49
N PHE A 25 -8.97 20.78 3.69
CA PHE A 25 -8.64 20.92 2.26
C PHE A 25 -9.81 21.45 1.43
N LEU A 26 -11.06 21.10 1.77
CA LEU A 26 -12.25 21.67 1.13
C LEU A 26 -12.35 23.20 1.31
N LYS A 27 -11.72 23.76 2.34
CA LYS A 27 -11.69 25.20 2.61
C LYS A 27 -10.52 25.92 1.94
N LEU A 28 -9.57 25.17 1.36
CA LEU A 28 -8.42 25.75 0.67
C LEU A 28 -8.80 26.15 -0.76
N SER A 29 -8.13 27.19 -1.28
CA SER A 29 -8.29 27.55 -2.69
C SER A 29 -7.73 26.45 -3.61
N ALA A 30 -8.36 26.25 -4.77
CA ALA A 30 -7.97 25.22 -5.74
C ALA A 30 -6.50 25.32 -6.17
N LYS A 31 -5.93 26.54 -6.20
CA LYS A 31 -4.52 26.76 -6.52
C LYS A 31 -3.60 26.16 -5.46
N VAL A 32 -3.94 26.29 -4.18
CA VAL A 32 -3.13 25.78 -3.07
C VAL A 32 -3.27 24.27 -2.94
N SER A 33 -4.50 23.74 -3.04
CA SER A 33 -4.76 22.29 -2.92
C SER A 33 -4.04 21.44 -3.97
N ARG A 34 -3.64 22.02 -5.11
CA ARG A 34 -2.87 21.34 -6.16
C ARG A 34 -1.41 21.09 -5.80
N TYR A 35 -0.80 21.91 -4.96
CA TYR A 35 0.63 21.83 -4.64
C TYR A 35 0.91 21.24 -3.26
N VAL A 36 -0.12 21.07 -2.42
CA VAL A 36 0.03 20.49 -1.08
C VAL A 36 -0.25 18.99 -1.14
N ASN A 37 0.78 18.19 -0.85
CA ASN A 37 0.64 16.73 -0.77
C ASN A 37 -0.12 16.32 0.50
N LYS A 38 -1.32 15.74 0.33
CA LYS A 38 -2.16 15.27 1.44
C LYS A 38 -1.46 14.22 2.30
N ALA A 39 -0.70 13.30 1.71
CA ALA A 39 -0.03 12.23 2.46
C ALA A 39 1.01 12.79 3.44
N GLU A 40 1.74 13.83 3.03
CA GLU A 40 2.69 14.54 3.90
C GLU A 40 1.97 15.29 5.02
N VAL A 41 0.85 15.95 4.71
CA VAL A 41 0.04 16.61 5.75
C VAL A 41 -0.45 15.61 6.79
N ILE A 42 -0.95 14.45 6.35
CA ILE A 42 -1.40 13.37 7.24
C ILE A 42 -0.25 12.88 8.11
N ALA A 43 0.90 12.53 7.50
CA ALA A 43 2.06 12.04 8.24
C ALA A 43 2.59 13.09 9.24
N TYR A 44 2.67 14.35 8.82
CA TYR A 44 3.11 15.45 9.67
C TYR A 44 2.17 15.66 10.87
N ALA A 45 0.85 15.60 10.65
CA ALA A 45 -0.14 15.73 11.71
C ALA A 45 -0.09 14.54 12.68
N LEU A 46 -0.03 13.31 12.16
CA LEU A 46 0.05 12.09 12.99
C LEU A 46 1.29 12.07 13.89
N ASN A 47 2.43 12.55 13.40
CA ASN A 47 3.67 12.66 14.19
C ASN A 47 3.59 13.66 15.36
N ARG A 48 2.49 14.42 15.49
CA ARG A 48 2.26 15.42 16.54
C ARG A 48 1.07 15.10 17.44
N LEU A 49 0.41 13.97 17.21
CA LEU A 49 -0.78 13.55 17.93
C LEU A 49 -0.47 12.28 18.73
N PRO A 50 -1.10 12.09 19.89
CA PRO A 50 -0.95 10.85 20.65
C PRO A 50 -1.51 9.68 19.83
N ALA A 51 -0.75 8.59 19.71
CA ALA A 51 -1.24 7.39 19.02
C ALA A 51 -2.25 6.63 19.90
N LEU A 52 -3.40 6.28 19.33
CA LEU A 52 -4.46 5.56 20.02
C LEU A 52 -4.70 4.22 19.32
N TYR A 53 -3.93 3.20 19.72
CA TYR A 53 -4.06 1.87 19.17
C TYR A 53 -5.24 1.11 19.77
N ALA A 54 -5.95 0.37 18.92
CA ALA A 54 -6.98 -0.57 19.30
C ALA A 54 -6.74 -1.93 18.64
N THR A 55 -7.01 -3.00 19.37
CA THR A 55 -6.92 -4.41 18.92
C THR A 55 -8.29 -5.07 18.78
N SER A 56 -9.38 -4.33 19.06
CA SER A 56 -10.76 -4.79 18.98
C SER A 56 -11.67 -3.68 18.48
N GLU A 57 -12.80 -4.03 17.90
CA GLU A 57 -13.81 -3.07 17.41
C GLU A 57 -14.34 -2.20 18.56
N LYS A 58 -14.65 -2.80 19.71
CA LYS A 58 -15.07 -2.04 20.90
C LYS A 58 -14.00 -1.06 21.37
N GLY A 59 -12.73 -1.48 21.35
CA GLY A 59 -11.61 -0.59 21.70
C GLY A 59 -11.45 0.54 20.69
N TRP A 60 -11.70 0.26 19.41
CA TRP A 60 -11.66 1.25 18.33
C TRP A 60 -12.72 2.34 18.52
N GLU A 61 -13.97 1.94 18.79
CA GLU A 61 -15.07 2.88 19.07
C GLU A 61 -14.79 3.75 20.30
N GLN A 62 -14.39 3.13 21.42
CA GLN A 62 -14.11 3.84 22.67
C GLN A 62 -12.98 4.86 22.52
N GLN A 63 -11.88 4.47 21.86
CA GLN A 63 -10.77 5.37 21.58
C GLN A 63 -11.17 6.46 20.59
N GLY A 64 -12.02 6.16 19.62
CA GLY A 64 -12.57 7.15 18.69
C GLY A 64 -13.41 8.21 19.40
N ASP A 65 -14.30 7.79 20.28
CA ASP A 65 -15.14 8.71 21.06
C ASP A 65 -14.34 9.53 22.06
N ARG A 66 -13.32 8.93 22.65
CA ARG A 66 -12.37 9.66 23.49
C ARG A 66 -11.62 10.71 22.69
N ALA A 67 -11.05 10.34 21.54
CA ALA A 67 -10.32 11.27 20.67
C ALA A 67 -11.19 12.44 20.21
N ARG A 68 -12.44 12.17 19.81
CA ARG A 68 -13.40 13.19 19.41
C ARG A 68 -13.78 14.15 20.54
N ARG A 69 -13.81 13.68 21.79
CA ARG A 69 -14.14 14.54 22.95
C ARG A 69 -12.94 15.31 23.49
N GLU A 70 -11.80 14.65 23.63
CA GLU A 70 -10.64 15.18 24.36
C GLU A 70 -9.58 15.80 23.46
N LEU A 71 -9.43 15.29 22.23
CA LEU A 71 -8.32 15.63 21.34
C LEU A 71 -8.74 16.41 20.09
N ASN A 72 -10.02 16.73 19.92
CA ASN A 72 -10.50 17.40 18.71
C ASN A 72 -9.79 18.74 18.44
N SER A 73 -9.62 19.57 19.47
CA SER A 73 -8.91 20.85 19.33
C SER A 73 -7.46 20.67 18.90
N GLN A 74 -6.78 19.64 19.46
CA GLN A 74 -5.41 19.29 19.10
C GLN A 74 -5.33 18.74 17.68
N LEU A 75 -6.25 17.86 17.28
CA LEU A 75 -6.39 17.31 15.93
C LEU A 75 -6.52 18.43 14.89
N VAL A 76 -7.48 19.34 15.10
CA VAL A 76 -7.73 20.48 14.21
C VAL A 76 -6.49 21.36 14.10
N SER A 77 -5.85 21.67 15.23
CA SER A 77 -4.64 22.49 15.27
C SER A 77 -3.44 21.82 14.58
N ALA A 78 -3.22 20.53 14.82
CA ALA A 78 -2.15 19.76 14.22
C ALA A 78 -2.29 19.69 12.70
N VAL A 79 -3.50 19.44 12.19
CA VAL A 79 -3.76 19.45 10.74
C VAL A 79 -3.54 20.84 10.13
N ARG A 80 -3.99 21.90 10.81
CA ARG A 80 -3.74 23.27 10.33
C ARG A 80 -2.25 23.59 10.25
N GLN A 81 -1.48 23.21 11.27
CA GLN A 81 -0.03 23.39 11.29
C GLN A 81 0.66 22.54 10.22
N ALA A 82 0.18 21.32 9.98
CA ALA A 82 0.68 20.43 8.94
C ALA A 82 0.51 21.03 7.54
N ILE A 83 -0.69 21.55 7.25
CA ILE A 83 -0.97 22.24 5.99
C ILE A 83 -0.02 23.43 5.80
N ALA A 84 0.14 24.28 6.83
CA ALA A 84 1.04 25.43 6.75
C ALA A 84 2.51 25.04 6.59
N ALA A 85 2.96 23.95 7.22
CA ALA A 85 4.32 23.46 7.11
C ALA A 85 4.62 22.93 5.69
N VAL A 86 3.72 22.12 5.12
CA VAL A 86 3.87 21.57 3.76
C VAL A 86 3.77 22.69 2.70
N GLN A 87 2.90 23.68 2.92
CA GLN A 87 2.79 24.85 2.03
C GLN A 87 4.05 25.72 1.98
N ARG A 88 4.85 25.75 3.05
CA ARG A 88 6.07 26.58 3.11
C ARG A 88 7.19 26.03 2.25
N ASP A 89 7.18 24.73 1.94
CA ASP A 89 8.22 24.09 1.14
C ASP A 89 7.64 23.19 0.03
N PRO A 90 6.89 23.75 -0.96
CA PRO A 90 6.20 22.97 -1.99
C PRO A 90 7.13 22.34 -3.02
N LEU A 91 8.37 22.83 -3.12
CA LEU A 91 9.37 22.39 -4.10
C LEU A 91 10.36 21.37 -3.51
N ARG A 92 10.16 20.96 -2.25
CA ARG A 92 10.99 19.93 -1.63
C ARG A 92 10.87 18.64 -2.42
N ALA A 93 12.00 18.14 -2.92
CA ALA A 93 12.04 16.82 -3.51
C ALA A 93 11.82 15.78 -2.41
N VAL A 94 10.64 15.16 -2.40
CA VAL A 94 10.32 13.98 -1.60
C VAL A 94 10.46 12.74 -2.48
N VAL A 95 11.27 11.77 -2.03
CA VAL A 95 11.27 10.43 -2.59
C VAL A 95 10.17 9.65 -1.87
N PRO A 96 9.08 9.25 -2.54
CA PRO A 96 8.01 8.50 -1.89
C PRO A 96 8.53 7.18 -1.32
N LEU A 97 7.99 6.78 -0.16
CA LEU A 97 8.26 5.46 0.40
C LEU A 97 7.74 4.40 -0.58
N LYS A 98 8.62 3.47 -0.98
CA LYS A 98 8.24 2.29 -1.74
C LYS A 98 7.61 1.27 -0.79
N ILE A 99 6.31 1.36 -0.57
CA ILE A 99 5.57 0.34 0.18
C ILE A 99 5.37 -0.83 -0.81
N GLY A 100 6.16 -1.89 -0.66
CA GLY A 100 6.41 -2.81 -1.79
C GLY A 100 6.55 -4.28 -1.44
N ALA A 101 5.86 -4.81 -0.43
CA ALA A 101 5.50 -6.23 -0.46
C ALA A 101 4.23 -6.43 -1.30
N GLU A 102 3.28 -5.48 -1.27
CA GLU A 102 2.02 -5.56 -2.02
C GLU A 102 2.19 -5.33 -3.52
N GLN A 103 3.09 -4.44 -3.95
CA GLN A 103 3.35 -4.21 -5.37
C GLN A 103 4.04 -5.41 -6.02
N GLU A 104 5.04 -5.99 -5.33
CA GLU A 104 5.70 -7.23 -5.76
C GLU A 104 4.71 -8.40 -5.76
N SER A 105 3.89 -8.51 -4.72
CA SER A 105 2.82 -9.53 -4.66
C SER A 105 1.84 -9.36 -5.81
N GLN A 106 1.38 -8.13 -6.11
CA GLN A 106 0.44 -7.90 -7.21
C GLN A 106 1.06 -8.24 -8.57
N VAL A 107 2.34 -7.88 -8.79
CA VAL A 107 3.07 -8.27 -10.01
C VAL A 107 3.15 -9.80 -10.12
N VAL A 108 3.50 -10.48 -9.03
CA VAL A 108 3.54 -11.96 -8.97
C VAL A 108 2.15 -12.55 -9.23
N LEU A 109 1.08 -11.95 -8.72
CA LEU A 109 -0.29 -12.42 -8.97
C LEU A 109 -0.67 -12.26 -10.44
N GLU A 110 -0.38 -11.13 -11.07
CA GLU A 110 -0.60 -10.91 -12.51
C GLU A 110 0.19 -11.90 -13.37
N GLU A 111 1.44 -12.18 -13.00
CA GLU A 111 2.23 -13.22 -13.67
C GLU A 111 1.62 -14.62 -13.51
N LEU A 112 1.07 -14.94 -12.33
CA LEU A 112 0.36 -16.19 -12.08
C LEU A 112 -0.94 -16.27 -12.87
N LYS A 113 -1.67 -15.16 -13.06
CA LYS A 113 -2.86 -15.13 -13.94
C LYS A 113 -2.51 -15.52 -15.35
N ALA A 114 -1.46 -14.89 -15.89
CA ALA A 114 -0.99 -15.14 -17.24
C ALA A 114 -0.51 -16.59 -17.40
N LEU A 115 0.19 -17.12 -16.39
CA LEU A 115 0.69 -18.49 -16.38
C LEU A 115 -0.44 -19.53 -16.34
N LEU A 116 -1.46 -19.31 -15.50
CA LEU A 116 -2.58 -20.23 -15.33
C LEU A 116 -3.68 -20.04 -16.39
N GLY A 117 -3.60 -18.99 -17.22
CA GLY A 117 -4.58 -18.65 -18.24
C GLY A 117 -5.96 -18.30 -17.68
N GLN A 118 -6.02 -17.82 -16.44
CA GLN A 118 -7.27 -17.47 -15.75
C GLN A 118 -7.40 -15.95 -15.61
N GLY A 119 -8.45 -15.38 -16.20
CA GLY A 119 -8.70 -13.93 -16.15
C GLY A 119 -9.08 -13.40 -14.77
N GLU A 120 -9.77 -14.20 -13.95
CA GLU A 120 -10.33 -13.81 -12.65
C GLU A 120 -9.64 -14.55 -11.48
N LEU A 121 -8.31 -14.43 -11.39
CA LEU A 121 -7.54 -15.00 -10.27
C LEU A 121 -7.37 -13.97 -9.15
N SER A 122 -7.57 -14.38 -7.90
CA SER A 122 -7.36 -13.56 -6.71
C SER A 122 -6.56 -14.32 -5.66
N TRP A 123 -6.00 -13.65 -4.66
CA TRP A 123 -5.31 -14.31 -3.55
C TRP A 123 -6.16 -15.35 -2.81
N ARG A 124 -7.50 -15.15 -2.80
CA ARG A 124 -8.44 -16.10 -2.17
C ARG A 124 -8.65 -17.36 -3.00
N THR A 125 -8.63 -17.21 -4.33
CA THR A 125 -8.88 -18.30 -5.28
C THR A 125 -7.59 -18.92 -5.83
N LEU A 126 -6.43 -18.40 -5.41
CA LEU A 126 -5.13 -18.82 -5.93
C LEU A 126 -4.84 -20.30 -5.66
N VAL A 127 -5.15 -20.78 -4.45
CA VAL A 127 -4.89 -22.17 -4.07
C VAL A 127 -5.69 -23.12 -4.96
N ASP A 128 -7.00 -22.86 -5.09
CA ASP A 128 -7.90 -23.67 -5.92
C ASP A 128 -7.50 -23.62 -7.40
N ALA A 129 -7.07 -22.46 -7.89
CA ALA A 129 -6.61 -22.29 -9.26
C ALA A 129 -5.35 -23.11 -9.56
N VAL A 130 -4.37 -23.10 -8.64
CA VAL A 130 -3.14 -23.89 -8.75
C VAL A 130 -3.46 -25.39 -8.68
N GLU A 131 -4.32 -25.81 -7.74
CA GLU A 131 -4.74 -27.20 -7.61
C GLU A 131 -5.41 -27.72 -8.89
N ASN A 132 -6.36 -26.97 -9.43
CA ASN A 132 -7.04 -27.32 -10.67
C ASN A 132 -6.06 -27.38 -11.86
N ALA A 133 -5.11 -26.46 -11.95
CA ALA A 133 -4.09 -26.49 -13.00
C ALA A 133 -3.20 -27.74 -12.91
N LEU A 134 -2.79 -28.14 -11.69
CA LEU A 134 -2.01 -29.36 -11.48
C LEU A 134 -2.81 -30.63 -11.85
N ILE A 135 -4.09 -30.69 -11.49
CA ILE A 135 -4.96 -31.83 -11.83
C ILE A 135 -5.12 -31.96 -13.36
N ARG A 136 -5.38 -30.85 -14.06
CA ARG A 136 -5.51 -30.83 -15.53
C ARG A 136 -4.22 -31.29 -16.22
N THR A 137 -3.09 -30.94 -15.65
CA THR A 137 -1.77 -31.37 -16.14
C THR A 137 -1.56 -32.86 -15.95
N ALA A 138 -1.88 -33.39 -14.77
CA ALA A 138 -1.76 -34.82 -14.49
C ALA A 138 -2.65 -35.68 -15.40
N ARG A 139 -3.78 -35.12 -15.87
CA ARG A 139 -4.69 -35.74 -16.84
C ARG A 139 -4.26 -35.59 -18.30
N GLY A 140 -3.18 -34.86 -18.57
CA GLY A 140 -2.68 -34.61 -19.94
C GLY A 140 -3.50 -33.58 -20.73
N GLU A 141 -4.41 -32.86 -20.09
CA GLU A 141 -5.30 -31.88 -20.73
C GLU A 141 -4.57 -30.56 -21.05
N VAL A 142 -3.43 -30.31 -20.41
CA VAL A 142 -2.61 -29.09 -20.57
C VAL A 142 -1.14 -29.47 -20.64
N THR A 143 -0.43 -28.98 -21.65
CA THR A 143 1.02 -29.14 -21.77
C THR A 143 1.72 -27.86 -21.31
N TRP A 144 2.54 -27.95 -20.27
CA TRP A 144 3.33 -26.82 -19.80
C TRP A 144 4.46 -26.52 -20.77
N ARG A 145 4.56 -25.26 -21.20
CA ARG A 145 5.79 -24.73 -21.77
C ARG A 145 6.53 -23.99 -20.69
N LYS A 146 7.72 -24.47 -20.32
CA LYS A 146 8.64 -23.75 -19.45
C LYS A 146 8.91 -22.38 -20.09
N ARG A 147 8.64 -21.29 -19.36
CA ARG A 147 8.98 -19.92 -19.79
C ARG A 147 10.45 -19.94 -20.23
N GLY A 148 10.68 -19.67 -21.51
CA GLY A 148 12.02 -19.67 -22.09
C GLY A 148 12.90 -18.71 -21.32
N ASN A 149 14.15 -19.11 -21.09
CA ASN A 149 15.15 -18.32 -20.40
C ASN A 149 15.61 -17.17 -21.31
N GLU A 150 14.74 -16.18 -21.57
CA GLU A 150 15.09 -15.00 -22.39
C GLU A 150 16.15 -14.12 -21.71
N ALA A 151 16.38 -14.30 -20.40
CA ALA A 151 17.50 -13.68 -19.69
C ALA A 151 18.86 -14.31 -20.04
N ALA A 152 18.91 -15.52 -20.59
CA ALA A 152 20.17 -16.16 -21.00
C ALA A 152 20.61 -15.75 -22.41
N GLN A 153 19.72 -15.27 -23.28
CA GLN A 153 20.06 -14.85 -24.64
C GLN A 153 20.58 -13.41 -24.76
N ARG A 154 20.43 -12.57 -23.72
CA ARG A 154 20.99 -11.20 -23.72
C ARG A 154 22.49 -11.12 -23.38
N ASN A 155 23.10 -12.21 -22.91
CA ASN A 155 24.51 -12.21 -22.49
C ASN A 155 25.46 -12.92 -23.48
N GLU A 156 24.98 -13.32 -24.66
CA GLU A 156 25.81 -14.00 -25.67
C GLU A 156 26.57 -13.04 -26.61
N TRP A 157 26.54 -11.73 -26.33
CA TRP A 157 27.26 -10.71 -27.10
C TRP A 157 28.10 -9.77 -26.23
N GLN A 158 28.92 -10.30 -25.32
CA GLN A 158 30.10 -9.59 -24.80
C GLN A 158 31.21 -10.57 -24.43
N ASP A 159 31.70 -11.35 -25.39
CA ASP A 159 33.06 -11.88 -25.30
C ASP A 159 33.81 -11.54 -26.59
N SER A 160 34.33 -10.32 -26.61
CA SER A 160 35.22 -9.81 -27.64
C SER A 160 36.06 -8.73 -27.00
N ARG A 161 36.95 -9.13 -26.08
CA ARG A 161 38.10 -8.34 -25.66
C ARG A 161 39.02 -9.15 -24.73
N TYR A 162 40.26 -9.32 -25.20
CA TYR A 162 41.47 -9.90 -24.59
C TYR A 162 41.54 -11.44 -24.68
N TYR A 163 42.45 -12.06 -25.43
CA TYR A 163 43.91 -11.86 -25.40
C TYR A 163 44.58 -11.98 -26.78
N LEU A 164 45.48 -10.99 -27.01
CA LEU A 164 46.74 -10.92 -27.79
C LEU A 164 47.04 -11.98 -28.87
#